data_AF-A0A923Y4L7-F1
#
_entry.id   AF-A0A923Y4L7-F1
#
_cell.length_a   1.000
_cell.length_b   1.000
_cell.length_c   1.000
_cell.angle_alpha   90.00
_cell.angle_beta   90.00
_cell.angle_gamma   90.00
#
_symmetry.space_group_name_H-M   'P 1'
#
loop_
_entity.id
_entity.type
_entity.pdbx_description
1 polymer ?
#
loop_
_entity_poly.entity_id
_entity_poly.type
_entity_poly.pdbx_seq_one_letter_code
_entity_poly.pdbx_strand_id
1 'polypeptide(L)' 'MQLVTLYLSTAAIFLVLDGLMLSFVMKPLFTRHIGPLLIEPIRFGPAAVFYAAYVVGLLYLVSVPALKSDSPVLLPAAI' A
#
# COMPACT_ATOMS: atom_id res chain seq x y z
N MET A 1 -0.87 -19.94 -10.48
CA MET A 1 0.50 -19.42 -10.59
C MET A 1 0.53 -17.96 -11.04
N GLN A 2 -0.21 -17.56 -12.08
CA GLN A 2 -0.25 -16.18 -12.56
C GLN A 2 -0.84 -15.16 -11.57
N LEU A 3 -1.85 -15.56 -10.79
CA LEU A 3 -2.49 -14.73 -9.76
C LEU A 3 -1.54 -14.31 -8.63
N VAL A 4 -0.68 -15.24 -8.20
CA VAL A 4 0.27 -15.03 -7.10
C VAL A 4 1.36 -14.06 -7.53
N THR A 5 1.84 -14.20 -8.78
CA THR A 5 2.82 -13.28 -9.37
C THR A 5 2.24 -11.88 -9.56
N LEU A 6 0.99 -11.77 -10.02
CA LEU A 6 0.31 -10.48 -10.21
C LEU A 6 0.09 -9.76 -8.88
N TYR A 7 -0.34 -10.51 -7.86
CA TYR A 7 -0.49 -9.97 -6.52
C TYR A 7 0.83 -9.50 -5.91
N LEU A 8 1.88 -10.32 -5.98
CA LEU A 8 3.19 -9.98 -5.44
C LEU A 8 3.81 -8.79 -6.16
N SER A 9 3.65 -8.67 -7.48
CA SER A 9 4.20 -7.53 -8.23
C SER A 9 3.46 -6.23 -7.89
N THR A 10 2.12 -6.25 -7.83
CA THR A 10 1.33 -5.08 -7.44
C THR A 10 1.63 -4.66 -6.00
N ALA A 11 1.67 -5.62 -5.07
CA ALA A 11 1.99 -5.35 -3.68
C ALA A 11 3.40 -4.78 -3.53
N ALA A 12 4.40 -5.32 -4.24
CA ALA A 12 5.76 -4.83 -4.19
C ALA A 12 5.88 -3.39 -4.73
N ILE A 13 5.29 -3.10 -5.89
CA ILE A 13 5.34 -1.76 -6.49
C ILE A 13 4.64 -0.74 -5.58
N PHE A 14 3.46 -1.08 -5.06
CA PHE A 14 2.72 -0.22 -4.14
C PHE A 14 3.53 0.06 -2.88
N LEU A 15 4.11 -0.97 -2.24
CA LEU A 15 4.86 -0.79 -1.00
C LEU A 15 6.14 0.04 -1.22
N VAL A 16 6.79 -0.10 -2.37
CA VAL A 16 7.99 0.67 -2.73
C VAL A 16 7.63 2.14 -2.94
N LEU A 17 6.59 2.43 -3.73
CA LEU A 17 6.15 3.81 -3.98
C LEU A 17 5.64 4.48 -2.71
N ASP A 18 4.87 3.77 -1.89
CA ASP A 18 4.36 4.29 -0.62
C ASP A 18 5.49 4.52 0.39
N GLY A 19 6.45 3.60 0.48
CA GLY A 19 7.65 3.75 1.30
C GLY A 19 8.52 4.94 0.89
N LEU A 20 8.65 5.19 -0.42
CA LEU A 20 9.32 6.38 -0.96
C LEU A 20 8.55 7.66 -0.59
N MET A 21 7.24 7.69 -0.82
CA MET A 21 6.42 8.86 -0.50
C MET A 21 6.44 9.18 1.01
N LEU A 22 6.36 8.15 1.84
CA LEU A 22 6.46 8.33 3.29
C LEU A 22 7.81 8.90 3.70
N SER A 23 8.89 8.36 3.15
CA SER A 23 10.26 8.75 3.55
C SER A 23 10.64 10.14 3.06
N PHE A 24 10.28 10.49 1.83
CA PHE A 24 10.68 11.74 1.18
C PHE A 24 9.70 12.88 1.38
N VAL A 25 8.41 12.61 1.51
CA VAL A 25 7.37 13.65 1.55
C VAL A 25 6.70 13.72 2.91
N MET A 26 6.12 12.62 3.40
CA MET A 26 5.35 12.65 4.64
C MET A 26 6.23 12.87 5.86
N LYS A 27 7.40 12.23 5.94
CA LYS A 27 8.33 12.39 7.07
C LYS A 27 8.73 13.86 7.29
N PRO A 28 9.29 14.59 6.30
CA PRO A 28 9.64 16.00 6.50
C PRO A 28 8.42 16.91 6.73
N LEU A 29 7.26 16.62 6.12
CA LEU A 29 6.04 17.38 6.37
C LEU A 29 5.54 17.22 7.81
N PHE A 30 5.52 15.98 8.32
CA PHE A 30 5.10 15.71 9.69
C PHE A 30 6.09 16.27 10.70
N THR A 31 7.40 16.12 10.48
CA THR A 31 8.40 16.72 11.36
C THR A 31 8.26 18.25 11.41
N ARG A 32 7.90 18.89 10.29
CA ARG A 32 7.73 20.35 10.22
C ARG A 32 6.48 20.88 10.92
N HIS A 33 5.35 20.17 10.86
CA HIS A 33 4.06 20.68 11.34
C HIS A 33 3.59 20.07 12.66
N ILE A 34 3.99 18.83 12.94
CA ILE A 34 3.56 18.05 14.11
C ILE A 34 4.73 17.33 14.78
N GLY A 35 5.96 17.78 14.54
CA GLY A 35 7.19 17.22 15.12
C GLY A 35 7.09 16.92 16.63
N PRO A 36 6.60 17.83 17.48
CA PRO A 36 6.46 17.60 18.92
C PRO A 36 5.41 16.53 19.31
N LEU A 37 4.50 16.18 18.39
CA LEU A 37 3.45 15.19 18.59
C LEU A 37 3.81 13.82 17.99
N LEU A 38 4.91 13.75 17.22
CA LEU A 38 5.38 12.50 16.65
C LEU A 38 5.96 11.61 17.75
N ILE A 39 5.50 10.37 17.79
CA ILE A 39 6.08 9.34 18.66
C ILE A 39 7.47 8.98 18.14
N GLU A 40 8.47 9.17 19.00
CA GLU A 40 9.83 8.65 18.83
C GLU A 40 10.10 7.64 19.94
N PRO A 41 10.46 6.37 19.63
CA PRO A 41 10.82 5.83 18.31
C PRO A 41 9.62 5.34 17.48
N ILE A 42 9.81 5.28 16.15
CA ILE A 42 8.83 4.70 15.21
C ILE A 42 8.52 3.25 15.60
N ARG A 43 7.23 2.94 15.74
CA ARG A 43 6.77 1.59 16.07
C ARG A 43 6.60 0.76 14.79
N PHE A 44 7.68 0.10 14.37
CA PHE A 44 7.70 -0.72 13.16
C PHE A 44 6.74 -1.93 13.20
N GLY A 45 6.49 -2.51 14.39
CA GLY A 45 5.56 -3.64 14.55
C GLY A 45 4.12 -3.29 14.15
N PRO A 46 3.48 -2.29 14.79
CA PRO A 46 2.16 -1.81 14.39
C PRO A 46 2.11 -1.33 12.94
N ALA A 47 3.16 -0.68 12.44
CA ALA A 47 3.23 -0.26 11.04
C ALA A 47 3.18 -1.47 10.09
N ALA A 48 3.95 -2.52 10.35
CA ALA A 48 3.94 -3.73 9.54
C ALA A 48 2.55 -4.41 9.53
N VAL A 49 1.87 -4.46 10.68
CA VAL A 49 0.50 -5.00 10.77
C VAL A 49 -0.49 -4.13 9.99
N PHE A 50 -0.38 -2.81 10.08
CA PHE A 50 -1.23 -1.89 9.34
C PHE A 50 -1.06 -2.09 7.82
N TYR A 51 0.17 -2.17 7.33
CA TYR A 51 0.44 -2.44 5.92
C TYR A 51 -0.06 -3.81 5.47
N ALA A 52 0.16 -4.85 6.27
CA ALA A 52 -0.35 -6.19 5.97
C ALA A 52 -1.88 -6.19 5.87
N ALA A 53 -2.58 -5.54 6.80
CA ALA A 53 -4.03 -5.41 6.79
C ALA A 53 -4.53 -4.58 5.58
N TYR A 54 -3.81 -3.51 5.23
CA TYR A 54 -4.12 -2.68 4.08
C TYR A 54 -4.06 -3.48 2.77
N VAL A 55 -3.00 -4.28 2.58
CA VAL A 55 -2.87 -5.14 1.40
C VAL A 55 -3.98 -6.21 1.37
N VAL A 56 -4.37 -6.78 2.51
CA VAL A 56 -5.53 -7.68 2.62
C VAL A 56 -6.83 -6.99 2.19
N GLY A 57 -7.04 -5.74 2.62
CA GLY A 57 -8.18 -4.92 2.21
C GLY A 57 -8.19 -4.67 0.71
N LEU A 58 -7.05 -4.28 0.13
CA LEU A 58 -6.88 -4.08 -1.30
C LEU A 58 -7.21 -5.35 -2.10
N LEU A 59 -6.71 -6.50 -1.66
CA LEU A 59 -7.03 -7.78 -2.29
C LEU A 59 -8.52 -8.07 -2.27
N TYR A 60 -9.15 -7.90 -1.11
CA TYR A 60 -10.55 -8.27 -0.93
C TYR A 60 -11.50 -7.34 -1.68
N LEU A 61 -11.24 -6.03 -1.66
CA LEU A 61 -12.10 -5.02 -2.29
C LEU A 61 -11.82 -4.81 -3.78
N VAL A 62 -10.59 -5.01 -4.24
CA VAL A 62 -10.21 -4.71 -5.63
C VAL A 62 -9.92 -5.99 -6.39
N SER A 63 -8.96 -6.79 -5.93
CA SER A 63 -8.46 -7.92 -6.72
C SER A 63 -9.44 -9.08 -6.81
N VAL A 64 -10.08 -9.48 -5.71
CA VAL A 64 -11.08 -10.56 -5.67
C VAL A 64 -12.28 -10.29 -6.57
N PRO A 65 -12.95 -9.11 -6.51
CA PRO A 65 -14.03 -8.81 -7.43
C PRO A 65 -13.55 -8.67 -8.88
N ALA A 66 -12.39 -8.06 -9.14
CA ALA A 66 -11.84 -7.95 -10.50
C ALA A 66 -11.55 -9.29 -11.16
N LEU A 67 -11.13 -10.29 -10.38
CA LEU A 67 -10.89 -11.66 -10.86
C LEU A 67 -12.19 -12.46 -11.06
N LYS A 68 -13.22 -12.21 -10.25
CA LYS A 68 -14.54 -12.85 -10.41
C LYS A 68 -15.32 -12.32 -11.60
N SER A 69 -15.06 -11.08 -12.02
CA SER A 69 -15.76 -10.43 -13.13
C SER A 69 -15.12 -10.65 -14.51
N ASP A 70 -14.07 -11.48 -14.59
CA ASP A 70 -13.28 -11.71 -15.82
C ASP A 70 -12.84 -10.41 -16.51
N SER A 71 -12.72 -9.34 -15.70
CA SER A 71 -12.55 -8.00 -16.20
C SER A 71 -11.07 -7.81 -16.55
N PRO A 72 -10.74 -7.35 -17.78
CA PRO A 72 -9.36 -7.10 -18.14
C PRO A 72 -8.82 -5.98 -17.26
N VAL A 73 -7.97 -6.33 -16.29
CA VAL A 73 -7.44 -5.46 -15.22
C VAL A 73 -6.84 -4.14 -15.74
N LEU A 74 -6.42 -4.10 -17.01
CA LEU A 74 -5.80 -2.94 -17.67
C LEU A 74 -6.80 -1.88 -18.19
N LEU A 75 -8.01 -2.25 -18.59
CA LEU A 75 -8.98 -1.31 -19.17
C LEU A 75 -9.73 -0.44 -18.13
N PRO A 76 -10.17 -0.95 -16.96
CA PRO A 76 -10.86 -0.13 -15.97
C PRO A 76 -9.91 0.72 -15.10
N ALA A 77 -8.60 0.45 -15.12
CA ALA A 77 -7.60 1.28 -14.44
C ALA A 77 -7.15 2.50 -15.28
N ALA A 78 -7.49 2.51 -16.58
CA ALA A 78 -7.09 3.54 -17.53
C ALA A 78 -8.22 4.55 -17.86
N ILE A 79 -9.41 4.38 -17.29
CA ILE A 79 -10.60 5.21 -17.47
C ILE A 79 -11.00 5.77 -16.11
#